data_AF-A0A2N7YX59-F1
#
_entry.id   AF-A0A2N7YX59-F1
#
_cell.length_a   1.000
_cell.length_b   1.000
_cell.length_c   1.000
_cell.angle_alpha   90.00
_cell.angle_beta   90.00
_cell.angle_gamma   90.00
#
_symmetry.space_group_name_H-M   'P 1'
#
loop_
_entity.id
_entity.type
_entity.pdbx_description
1 polymer ?
#
loop_
_entity_poly.entity_id
_entity_poly.type
_entity_poly.pdbx_seq_one_letter_code
_entity_poly.pdbx_strand_id
1 'polypeptide(L)'
;MNREAIEHALATKKSMQAALDSGEIKSREHLMEVAISYGLTVTRNGNDYAGFQCESGKRLRVHFQFNDRPPKVSRAPGPKLRRITTGYWIYALIAQSEDGDRRACYVGQAANPRRRFREHSNRQREGRGSYALFRWAELHQTEVHAVLLTWAAGTQSNATYYEGYWLQRAQNAGYETPDVQNWGRLPQPESLPGQPLQWPMDMVKTHSISLTKVVTHNITPHVLYGDTLLLESDHPDVNP
;
A
#
# COMPACT_ATOMS: atom_id res chain seq x y z
N MET A 1 9.23 21.35 8.05
CA MET A 1 9.29 21.46 9.52
C MET A 1 9.62 20.12 10.22
N ASN A 2 10.51 19.27 9.69
CA ASN A 2 10.72 17.91 10.26
C ASN A 2 12.16 17.36 10.10
N ARG A 3 13.13 18.21 9.73
CA ARG A 3 14.50 17.77 9.48
C ARG A 3 15.24 17.50 10.79
N GLU A 4 15.16 18.44 11.73
CA GLU A 4 15.76 18.32 13.06
C GLU A 4 15.21 17.12 13.84
N ALA A 5 13.90 16.87 13.78
CA ALA A 5 13.29 15.70 14.43
C ALA A 5 13.74 14.35 13.81
N ILE A 6 14.06 14.33 12.51
CA ILE A 6 14.64 13.15 11.84
C ILE A 6 16.10 12.97 12.26
N GLU A 7 16.88 14.05 12.22
CA GLU A 7 18.30 14.04 12.60
C GLU A 7 18.47 13.62 14.08
N HIS A 8 17.64 14.14 14.98
CA HIS A 8 17.60 13.73 16.38
C HIS A 8 17.29 12.23 16.53
N ALA A 9 16.23 11.72 15.88
CA ALA A 9 15.89 10.30 15.96
C ALA A 9 17.01 9.38 15.40
N LEU A 10 17.72 9.82 14.36
CA LEU A 10 18.87 9.10 13.82
C LEU A 10 20.07 9.12 14.78
N ALA A 11 20.35 10.26 15.41
CA ALA A 11 21.41 10.39 16.40
C ALA A 11 21.14 9.51 17.63
N THR A 12 19.92 9.56 18.18
CA THR A 12 19.50 8.70 19.30
C THR A 12 19.61 7.23 18.94
N LYS A 13 19.14 6.82 17.74
CA LYS A 13 19.29 5.44 17.26
C LYS A 13 20.76 5.01 17.24
N LYS A 14 21.64 5.86 16.69
CA LYS A 14 23.07 5.55 16.56
C LYS A 14 23.74 5.40 17.92
N SER A 15 23.43 6.30 18.86
CA SER A 15 23.95 6.23 20.23
C SER A 15 23.48 4.97 20.96
N MET A 16 22.18 4.67 20.95
CA MET A 16 21.65 3.46 21.59
C MET A 16 22.18 2.17 20.95
N GLN A 17 22.33 2.13 19.62
CA GLN A 17 22.92 0.97 18.95
C GLN A 17 24.39 0.80 19.33
N ALA A 18 25.17 1.89 19.40
CA ALA A 18 26.56 1.83 19.85
C ALA A 18 26.69 1.33 21.29
N ALA A 19 25.80 1.74 22.20
CA ALA A 19 25.78 1.27 23.59
C ALA A 19 25.38 -0.22 23.73
N LEU A 20 24.56 -0.73 22.80
CA LEU A 20 24.27 -2.16 22.70
C LEU A 20 25.47 -2.94 22.14
N ASP A 21 26.09 -2.42 21.08
CA ASP A 21 27.21 -3.06 20.40
C ASP A 21 28.48 -3.07 21.30
N SER A 22 28.64 -2.07 22.17
CA SER A 22 29.72 -2.01 23.17
C SER A 22 29.46 -2.86 24.41
N GLY A 23 28.24 -3.36 24.59
CA GLY A 23 27.83 -4.08 25.80
C GLY A 23 27.63 -3.19 27.03
N GLU A 24 27.52 -1.86 26.86
CA GLU A 24 27.10 -0.95 27.93
C GLU A 24 25.66 -1.25 28.36
N ILE A 25 24.77 -1.47 27.39
CA ILE A 25 23.42 -1.99 27.62
C ILE A 25 23.45 -3.52 27.57
N LYS A 26 23.34 -4.15 28.74
CA LYS A 26 23.58 -5.59 28.93
C LYS A 26 22.33 -6.46 28.94
N SER A 27 21.16 -5.87 29.15
CA SER A 27 19.90 -6.58 29.26
C SER A 27 18.76 -5.79 28.65
N ARG A 28 17.63 -6.48 28.44
CA ARG A 28 16.42 -5.85 27.93
C ARG A 28 15.85 -4.85 28.93
N GLU A 29 15.85 -5.18 30.21
CA GLU A 29 15.38 -4.28 31.28
C GLU A 29 16.17 -2.98 31.25
N HIS A 30 17.51 -3.08 31.18
CA HIS A 30 18.39 -1.92 31.08
C HIS A 30 18.12 -1.11 29.80
N LEU A 31 17.86 -1.78 28.67
CA LEU A 31 17.46 -1.09 27.43
C LEU A 31 16.14 -0.30 27.59
N MET A 32 15.18 -0.82 28.36
CA MET A 32 13.92 -0.11 28.60
C MET A 32 14.11 1.11 29.51
N GLU A 33 14.96 0.99 30.54
CA GLU A 33 15.32 2.12 31.40
C GLU A 33 16.02 3.23 30.61
N VAL A 34 16.99 2.88 29.76
CA VAL A 34 17.65 3.82 28.87
C VAL A 34 16.67 4.45 27.89
N ALA A 35 15.72 3.68 27.34
CA ALA A 35 14.71 4.24 26.46
C ALA A 35 13.82 5.28 27.18
N ILE A 36 13.45 5.03 28.44
CA ILE A 36 12.69 5.96 29.27
C ILE A 36 13.49 7.25 29.51
N SER A 37 14.81 7.16 29.78
CA SER A 37 15.65 8.36 29.98
C SER A 37 15.76 9.23 28.72
N TYR A 38 15.59 8.64 27.53
CA TYR A 38 15.51 9.37 26.25
C TYR A 38 14.09 9.85 25.89
N GLY A 39 13.11 9.69 26.79
CA GLY A 39 11.71 10.06 26.53
C GLY A 39 11.05 9.21 25.44
N LEU A 40 11.52 7.98 25.24
CA LEU A 40 11.04 7.11 24.17
C LEU A 40 9.91 6.21 24.65
N THR A 41 8.84 6.11 23.86
CA THR A 41 7.76 5.14 24.10
C THR A 41 8.04 3.84 23.37
N VAL A 42 7.94 2.70 24.06
CA VAL A 42 8.07 1.37 23.46
C VAL A 42 6.89 1.11 22.53
N THR A 43 7.16 0.82 21.27
CA THR A 43 6.12 0.43 20.30
C THR A 43 6.17 -1.04 19.91
N ARG A 44 7.34 -1.69 20.05
CA ARG A 44 7.53 -3.13 19.84
C ARG A 44 8.69 -3.63 20.70
N ASN A 45 8.54 -4.83 21.24
CA ASN A 45 9.57 -5.52 22.02
C ASN A 45 9.78 -6.94 21.47
N GLY A 46 10.60 -7.04 20.42
CA GLY A 46 10.95 -8.28 19.74
C GLY A 46 11.99 -9.11 20.50
N ASN A 47 12.37 -10.25 19.92
CA ASN A 47 13.39 -11.13 20.53
C ASN A 47 14.80 -10.55 20.37
N ASP A 48 15.08 -9.95 19.22
CA ASP A 48 16.38 -9.44 18.79
C ASP A 48 16.33 -7.93 18.46
N TYR A 49 15.22 -7.26 18.77
CA TYR A 49 15.06 -5.83 18.54
C TYR A 49 14.03 -5.19 19.47
N ALA A 50 14.17 -3.89 19.68
CA ALA A 50 13.12 -3.04 20.24
C ALA A 50 12.85 -1.86 19.32
N GLY A 51 11.58 -1.52 19.15
CA GLY A 51 11.11 -0.40 18.35
C GLY A 51 10.51 0.67 19.24
N PHE A 52 10.98 1.90 19.08
CA PHE A 52 10.62 3.04 19.92
C PHE A 52 10.01 4.17 19.10
N GLN A 53 9.24 5.04 19.76
CA GLN A 53 8.71 6.28 19.22
C GLN A 53 9.21 7.45 20.05
N CYS A 54 9.79 8.44 19.37
CA CYS A 54 10.14 9.73 19.93
C CYS A 54 8.89 10.60 20.11
N GLU A 55 8.96 11.61 20.97
CA GLU A 55 7.89 12.60 21.17
C GLU A 55 7.45 13.27 19.85
N SER A 56 8.40 13.51 18.94
CA SER A 56 8.13 14.03 17.58
C SER A 56 7.32 13.09 16.67
N GLY A 57 6.93 11.91 17.15
CA GLY A 57 6.24 10.87 16.40
C GLY A 57 7.15 10.02 15.50
N LYS A 58 8.44 10.37 15.38
CA LYS A 58 9.42 9.56 14.63
C LYS A 58 9.73 8.26 15.36
N ARG A 59 10.10 7.24 14.59
CA ARG A 59 10.32 5.88 15.12
C ARG A 59 11.75 5.44 14.85
N LEU A 60 12.35 4.80 15.84
CA LEU A 60 13.65 4.18 15.72
C LEU A 60 13.57 2.72 16.15
N ARG A 61 14.53 1.93 15.68
CA ARG A 61 14.68 0.53 16.04
C ARG A 61 16.14 0.23 16.28
N VAL A 62 16.42 -0.47 17.37
CA VAL A 62 17.74 -1.00 17.73
C VAL A 62 17.66 -2.51 17.83
N HIS A 63 18.78 -3.16 17.55
CA HIS A 63 18.92 -4.61 17.51
C HIS A 63 19.88 -5.08 18.60
N PHE A 64 19.61 -6.24 19.20
CA PHE A 64 20.38 -6.78 20.32
C PHE A 64 20.33 -8.30 20.34
N GLN A 65 21.23 -8.92 21.09
CA GLN A 65 21.33 -10.37 21.26
C GLN A 65 21.42 -10.76 22.74
N PHE A 66 20.45 -10.34 23.56
CA PHE A 66 20.45 -10.63 24.99
C PHE A 66 20.25 -12.11 25.33
N ASN A 67 19.80 -12.95 24.38
CA ASN A 67 19.55 -14.40 24.55
C ASN A 67 18.67 -14.76 25.76
N ASP A 68 17.88 -13.80 26.24
CA ASP A 68 17.02 -13.85 27.44
C ASP A 68 15.61 -14.36 27.13
N ARG A 69 15.31 -14.64 25.86
CA ARG A 69 14.10 -15.31 25.41
C ARG A 69 14.51 -16.56 24.66
N PRO A 70 13.73 -17.66 24.76
CA PRO A 70 13.98 -18.81 23.93
C PRO A 70 14.02 -18.36 22.47
N PRO A 71 15.01 -18.82 21.68
CA PRO A 71 15.06 -18.52 20.26
C PRO A 71 13.68 -18.87 19.72
N LYS A 72 13.04 -17.89 19.06
CA LYS A 72 11.74 -18.11 18.44
C LYS A 72 11.96 -19.33 17.56
N VAL A 73 11.23 -20.42 17.82
CA VAL A 73 11.30 -21.62 16.97
C VAL A 73 11.15 -21.09 15.56
N SER A 74 12.27 -21.07 14.83
CA SER A 74 12.21 -20.76 13.44
C SER A 74 11.42 -21.93 12.92
N ARG A 75 10.12 -21.72 12.67
CA ARG A 75 9.54 -22.38 11.51
C ARG A 75 10.60 -22.09 10.46
N ALA A 76 11.31 -23.14 10.04
CA ALA A 76 12.16 -23.05 8.88
C ALA A 76 11.36 -22.19 7.90
N PRO A 77 11.95 -21.22 7.20
CA PRO A 77 11.30 -20.69 6.03
C PRO A 77 11.15 -21.91 5.11
N GLY A 78 10.10 -22.71 5.34
CA GLY A 78 9.58 -23.68 4.40
C GLY A 78 9.50 -22.89 3.12
N PRO A 79 10.01 -23.46 2.03
CA PRO A 79 10.47 -22.72 0.86
C PRO A 79 9.50 -21.57 0.66
N LYS A 80 9.98 -20.33 0.86
CA LYS A 80 9.22 -19.17 0.41
C LYS A 80 9.22 -19.37 -1.09
N LEU A 81 8.24 -20.12 -1.58
CA LEU A 81 7.69 -19.96 -2.91
C LEU A 81 7.34 -18.47 -2.91
N ARG A 82 8.31 -17.65 -3.32
CA ARG A 82 8.02 -16.34 -3.87
C ARG A 82 6.99 -16.72 -4.91
N ARG A 83 5.71 -16.45 -4.62
CA ARG A 83 4.69 -16.49 -5.66
C ARG A 83 5.22 -15.51 -6.67
N ILE A 84 5.88 -16.02 -7.71
CA ILE A 84 6.34 -15.23 -8.83
C ILE A 84 5.04 -14.71 -9.41
N THR A 85 4.72 -13.47 -9.09
CA THR A 85 3.53 -12.83 -9.63
C THR A 85 3.82 -12.67 -11.11
N THR A 86 2.98 -13.27 -11.96
CA THR A 86 3.09 -13.12 -13.41
C THR A 86 2.81 -11.68 -13.86
N GLY A 87 2.34 -10.83 -12.94
CA GLY A 87 2.10 -9.42 -13.13
C GLY A 87 1.28 -8.82 -12.00
N TYR A 88 0.76 -7.62 -12.23
CA TYR A 88 -0.06 -6.85 -11.31
C TYR A 88 -1.26 -6.28 -12.03
N TRP A 89 -2.41 -6.33 -11.37
CA TRP A 89 -3.57 -5.58 -11.81
C TRP A 89 -3.41 -4.11 -11.45
N ILE A 90 -3.72 -3.24 -12.40
CA ILE A 90 -3.83 -1.81 -12.20
C ILE A 90 -5.32 -1.50 -12.07
N TYR A 91 -5.67 -0.80 -11.00
CA TYR A 91 -7.05 -0.50 -10.66
C TYR A 91 -7.20 0.97 -10.31
N ALA A 92 -8.42 1.47 -10.41
CA ALA A 92 -8.82 2.73 -9.83
C ALA A 92 -9.95 2.53 -8.82
N LEU A 93 -9.90 3.33 -7.76
CA LEU A 93 -11.05 3.68 -6.95
C LEU A 93 -11.50 5.06 -7.38
N ILE A 94 -12.79 5.25 -7.61
CA ILE A 94 -13.37 6.51 -8.10
C ILE A 94 -14.51 6.93 -7.19
N ALA A 95 -14.65 8.24 -6.99
CA ALA A 95 -15.79 8.86 -6.34
C ALA A 95 -16.22 10.04 -7.21
N GLN A 96 -17.51 10.16 -7.48
CA GLN A 96 -18.05 11.19 -8.37
C GLN A 96 -19.41 11.67 -7.85
N SER A 97 -19.64 12.98 -7.88
CA SER A 97 -20.93 13.60 -7.55
C SER A 97 -22.02 13.20 -8.55
N GLU A 98 -23.29 13.31 -8.15
CA GLU A 98 -24.42 12.91 -9.02
C GLU A 98 -24.48 13.71 -10.33
N ASP A 99 -24.15 15.00 -10.27
CA ASP A 99 -24.04 15.90 -11.44
C ASP A 99 -22.80 15.59 -12.32
N GLY A 100 -21.85 14.81 -11.80
CA GLY A 100 -20.62 14.43 -12.48
C GLY A 100 -19.52 15.49 -12.47
N ASP A 101 -19.78 16.68 -11.93
CA ASP A 101 -18.87 17.83 -11.97
C ASP A 101 -17.67 17.66 -11.06
N ARG A 102 -17.86 17.01 -9.91
CA ARG A 102 -16.80 16.71 -8.95
C ARG A 102 -16.45 15.25 -9.01
N ARG A 103 -15.17 14.96 -9.18
CA ARG A 103 -14.67 13.60 -9.30
C ARG A 103 -13.28 13.51 -8.69
N ALA A 104 -13.06 12.44 -7.95
CA ALA A 104 -11.76 12.10 -7.38
C ALA A 104 -11.44 10.64 -7.64
N CYS A 105 -10.15 10.33 -7.70
CA CYS A 105 -9.70 8.95 -7.85
C CYS A 105 -8.46 8.62 -7.03
N TYR A 106 -8.27 7.31 -6.84
CA TYR A 106 -7.07 6.68 -6.37
C TYR A 106 -6.69 5.60 -7.37
N VAL A 107 -5.48 5.69 -7.95
CA VAL A 107 -4.94 4.66 -8.82
C VAL A 107 -3.95 3.83 -8.03
N GLY A 108 -4.00 2.51 -8.19
CA GLY A 108 -3.05 1.62 -7.52
C GLY A 108 -2.84 0.32 -8.26
N GLN A 109 -1.87 -0.45 -7.76
CA GLN A 109 -1.51 -1.76 -8.29
C GLN A 109 -1.65 -2.87 -7.25
N ALA A 110 -1.99 -4.09 -7.68
CA ALA A 110 -2.06 -5.26 -6.82
C ALA A 110 -1.95 -6.59 -7.59
N ALA A 111 -1.18 -7.53 -7.05
CA ALA A 111 -1.20 -8.91 -7.54
C ALA A 111 -2.50 -9.66 -7.16
N ASN A 112 -3.22 -9.18 -6.13
CA ASN A 112 -4.50 -9.76 -5.70
C ASN A 112 -5.50 -8.61 -5.42
N PRO A 113 -6.34 -8.23 -6.40
CA PRO A 113 -7.29 -7.13 -6.28
C PRO A 113 -8.31 -7.36 -5.18
N ARG A 114 -8.86 -8.58 -5.05
CA ARG A 114 -9.83 -8.92 -3.99
C ARG A 114 -9.30 -8.61 -2.60
N ARG A 115 -8.07 -9.06 -2.31
CA ARG A 115 -7.41 -8.75 -1.05
C ARG A 115 -7.19 -7.24 -0.91
N ARG A 116 -6.76 -6.57 -1.96
CA ARG A 116 -6.43 -5.14 -1.92
C ARG A 116 -7.66 -4.25 -1.71
N PHE A 117 -8.77 -4.55 -2.37
CA PHE A 117 -10.05 -3.86 -2.18
C PHE A 117 -10.58 -4.04 -0.76
N ARG A 118 -10.46 -5.24 -0.19
CA ARG A 118 -10.77 -5.46 1.23
C ARG A 118 -9.86 -4.65 2.16
N GLU A 119 -8.57 -4.54 1.84
CA GLU A 119 -7.65 -3.68 2.62
C GLU A 119 -8.07 -2.20 2.57
N HIS A 120 -8.47 -1.69 1.40
CA HIS A 120 -8.97 -0.32 1.26
C HIS A 120 -10.25 -0.09 2.07
N SER A 121 -11.20 -1.03 2.01
CA SER A 121 -12.45 -0.93 2.77
C SER A 121 -12.23 -1.02 4.29
N ASN A 122 -11.33 -1.90 4.76
CA ASN A 122 -11.18 -2.20 6.18
C ASN A 122 -10.10 -1.37 6.90
N ARG A 123 -9.16 -0.74 6.18
CA ARG A 123 -7.96 -0.13 6.79
C ARG A 123 -7.69 1.26 6.27
N GLN A 124 -8.65 2.16 6.52
CA GLN A 124 -8.48 3.58 6.34
C GLN A 124 -7.55 4.12 7.44
N ARG A 125 -6.28 4.33 7.10
CA ARG A 125 -5.30 4.95 7.99
C ARG A 125 -5.00 6.34 7.48
N GLU A 126 -5.08 7.32 8.35
CA GLU A 126 -4.75 8.72 8.03
C GLU A 126 -3.40 8.84 7.33
N GLY A 127 -3.39 9.62 6.24
CA GLY A 127 -2.21 9.91 5.42
C GLY A 127 -1.64 8.71 4.66
N ARG A 128 -2.38 7.61 4.48
CA ARG A 128 -1.91 6.45 3.69
C ARG A 128 -2.91 5.94 2.66
N GLY A 129 -2.36 5.59 1.49
CA GLY A 129 -3.12 4.92 0.43
C GLY A 129 -4.30 5.75 -0.03
N SER A 130 -5.47 5.13 -0.08
CA SER A 130 -6.72 5.73 -0.54
C SER A 130 -7.47 6.53 0.54
N TYR A 131 -6.90 6.72 1.74
CA TYR A 131 -7.59 7.39 2.85
C TYR A 131 -8.18 8.76 2.45
N ALA A 132 -7.39 9.60 1.78
CA ALA A 132 -7.83 10.92 1.37
C ALA A 132 -8.97 10.88 0.35
N LEU A 133 -9.03 9.87 -0.52
CA LEU A 133 -10.17 9.65 -1.42
C LEU A 133 -11.44 9.34 -0.62
N PHE A 134 -11.37 8.52 0.43
CA PHE A 134 -12.54 8.24 1.26
C PHE A 134 -13.03 9.46 2.03
N ARG A 135 -12.12 10.31 2.53
CA ARG A 135 -12.51 11.59 3.15
C ARG A 135 -13.13 12.54 2.13
N TRP A 136 -12.59 12.58 0.92
CA TRP A 136 -13.16 13.35 -0.18
C TRP A 136 -14.58 12.85 -0.52
N ALA A 137 -14.76 11.53 -0.60
CA ALA A 137 -16.04 10.91 -0.92
C ALA A 137 -17.09 11.18 0.17
N GLU A 138 -16.70 11.08 1.44
CA GLU A 138 -17.53 11.42 2.61
C GLU A 138 -17.97 12.90 2.57
N LEU A 139 -17.04 13.82 2.34
CA LEU A 139 -17.32 15.26 2.25
C LEU A 139 -18.33 15.59 1.15
N HIS A 140 -18.25 14.88 0.03
CA HIS A 140 -19.12 15.09 -1.13
C HIS A 140 -20.35 14.16 -1.14
N GLN A 141 -20.53 13.34 -0.10
CA GLN A 141 -21.63 12.38 0.03
C GLN A 141 -21.74 11.41 -1.16
N THR A 142 -20.59 10.93 -1.64
CA THR A 142 -20.50 10.02 -2.80
C THR A 142 -19.96 8.66 -2.39
N GLU A 143 -20.35 7.63 -3.13
CA GLU A 143 -19.82 6.28 -2.90
C GLU A 143 -18.54 6.02 -3.72
N VAL A 144 -17.58 5.34 -3.08
CA VAL A 144 -16.37 4.87 -3.75
C VAL A 144 -16.66 3.60 -4.57
N HIS A 145 -16.39 3.67 -5.86
CA HIS A 145 -16.49 2.56 -6.80
C HIS A 145 -15.09 2.06 -7.19
N ALA A 146 -14.96 0.78 -7.53
CA ALA A 146 -13.73 0.14 -7.96
C ALA A 146 -13.83 -0.35 -9.40
N VAL A 147 -12.74 -0.21 -10.16
CA VAL A 147 -12.61 -0.71 -11.54
C VAL A 147 -11.22 -1.29 -11.76
N LEU A 148 -11.11 -2.39 -12.52
CA LEU A 148 -9.84 -2.89 -13.02
C LEU A 148 -9.54 -2.28 -14.39
N LEU A 149 -8.43 -1.57 -14.50
CA LEU A 149 -8.07 -0.84 -15.71
C LEU A 149 -7.33 -1.76 -16.67
N THR A 150 -6.24 -2.39 -16.21
CA THR A 150 -5.41 -3.24 -17.05
C THR A 150 -4.58 -4.23 -16.24
N TRP A 151 -3.98 -5.20 -16.91
CA TRP A 151 -3.00 -6.12 -16.36
C TRP A 151 -1.59 -5.75 -16.85
N ALA A 152 -0.69 -5.47 -15.91
CA ALA A 152 0.71 -5.23 -16.19
C ALA A 152 1.52 -6.52 -15.95
N ALA A 153 1.89 -7.22 -17.02
CA ALA A 153 2.72 -8.42 -16.93
C ALA A 153 4.11 -8.13 -16.33
N GLY A 154 4.68 -9.09 -15.62
CA GLY A 154 6.05 -9.03 -15.12
C GLY A 154 6.22 -8.33 -13.77
N THR A 155 7.13 -7.36 -13.72
CA THR A 155 7.68 -6.84 -12.47
C THR A 155 6.86 -5.71 -11.86
N GLN A 156 7.07 -5.45 -10.57
CA GLN A 156 6.49 -4.29 -9.88
C GLN A 156 6.91 -2.97 -10.54
N SER A 157 8.13 -2.86 -11.06
CA SER A 157 8.59 -1.66 -11.78
C SER A 157 7.76 -1.38 -13.02
N ASN A 158 7.40 -2.42 -13.79
CA ASN A 158 6.50 -2.28 -14.93
C ASN A 158 5.10 -1.83 -14.48
N ALA A 159 4.57 -2.45 -13.43
CA ALA A 159 3.27 -2.08 -12.87
C ALA A 159 3.23 -0.64 -12.34
N THR A 160 4.32 -0.14 -11.74
CA THR A 160 4.48 1.27 -11.37
C THR A 160 4.44 2.19 -12.59
N TYR A 161 4.93 1.74 -13.75
CA TYR A 161 4.87 2.47 -15.01
C TYR A 161 3.42 2.63 -15.49
N TYR A 162 2.65 1.54 -15.44
CA TYR A 162 1.22 1.56 -15.76
C TYR A 162 0.40 2.34 -14.73
N GLU A 163 0.73 2.26 -13.44
CA GLU A 163 0.06 3.03 -12.37
C GLU A 163 0.20 4.53 -12.65
N GLY A 164 1.41 4.99 -12.98
CA GLY A 164 1.66 6.38 -13.32
C GLY A 164 0.99 6.84 -14.63
N TYR A 165 0.97 5.97 -15.65
CA TYR A 165 0.21 6.21 -16.88
C TYR A 165 -1.26 6.48 -16.61
N TRP A 166 -1.92 5.58 -15.88
CA TRP A 166 -3.35 5.68 -15.59
C TRP A 166 -3.68 6.85 -14.67
N LEU A 167 -2.79 7.16 -13.72
CA LEU A 167 -2.91 8.37 -12.90
C LEU A 167 -2.90 9.64 -13.76
N GLN A 168 -1.96 9.75 -14.70
CA GLN A 168 -1.90 10.89 -15.60
C GLN A 168 -3.17 11.02 -16.46
N ARG A 169 -3.72 9.91 -16.95
CA ARG A 169 -4.99 9.91 -17.70
C ARG A 169 -6.15 10.42 -16.85
N ALA A 170 -6.27 9.96 -15.61
CA ALA A 170 -7.31 10.41 -14.70
C ALA A 170 -7.19 11.92 -14.43
N GLN A 171 -5.97 12.40 -14.15
CA GLN A 171 -5.72 13.83 -13.91
C GLN A 171 -6.07 14.69 -15.13
N ASN A 172 -5.66 14.26 -16.33
CA ASN A 172 -6.00 14.95 -17.59
C ASN A 172 -7.51 14.97 -17.86
N ALA A 173 -8.25 13.98 -17.35
CA ALA A 173 -9.70 13.94 -17.43
C ALA A 173 -10.40 14.71 -16.30
N GLY A 174 -9.65 15.44 -15.47
CA GLY A 174 -10.20 16.31 -14.42
C GLY A 174 -10.53 15.58 -13.12
N TYR A 175 -9.99 14.38 -12.87
CA TYR A 175 -10.09 13.75 -11.56
C TYR A 175 -9.12 14.42 -10.57
N GLU A 176 -9.68 14.83 -9.43
CA GLU A 176 -8.88 15.13 -8.26
C GLU A 176 -8.15 13.86 -7.79
N THR A 177 -6.93 14.01 -7.29
CA THR A 177 -6.11 12.91 -6.78
C THR A 177 -5.64 13.24 -5.36
N PRO A 178 -6.54 13.13 -4.37
CA PRO A 178 -6.26 13.54 -3.00
C PRO A 178 -5.04 12.81 -2.44
N ASP A 179 -4.11 13.55 -1.84
CA ASP A 179 -2.85 13.04 -1.29
C ASP A 179 -1.90 12.35 -2.28
N VAL A 180 -2.01 12.64 -3.58
CA VAL A 180 -1.13 12.07 -4.62
C VAL A 180 0.37 12.32 -4.33
N GLN A 181 0.71 13.43 -3.68
CA GLN A 181 2.07 13.74 -3.25
C GLN A 181 2.67 12.70 -2.29
N ASN A 182 1.84 11.93 -1.60
CA ASN A 182 2.24 10.88 -0.67
C ASN A 182 2.44 9.51 -1.36
N TRP A 183 2.10 9.38 -2.65
CA TRP A 183 2.15 8.10 -3.38
C TRP A 183 3.53 7.85 -4.01
N GLY A 184 4.43 8.83 -3.93
CA GLY A 184 5.76 8.80 -4.54
C GLY A 184 5.78 9.46 -5.92
N ARG A 185 6.97 9.52 -6.53
CA ARG A 185 7.15 10.05 -7.88
C ARG A 185 6.87 8.94 -8.89
N LEU A 186 5.63 8.84 -9.33
CA LEU A 186 5.24 7.91 -10.39
C LEU A 186 5.72 8.42 -11.76
N PRO A 187 6.21 7.54 -12.64
CA PRO A 187 6.54 7.90 -14.02
C PRO A 187 5.28 8.33 -14.77
N GLN A 188 5.42 9.19 -15.77
CA GLN A 188 4.29 9.70 -16.56
C GLN A 188 4.53 9.48 -18.05
N PRO A 189 4.48 8.23 -18.53
CA PRO A 189 4.68 7.95 -19.95
C PRO A 189 3.55 8.49 -20.81
N GLU A 190 3.90 9.02 -21.98
CA GLU A 190 2.93 9.58 -22.92
C GLU A 190 2.05 8.52 -23.59
N SER A 191 2.53 7.27 -23.71
CA SER A 191 1.77 6.16 -24.28
C SER A 191 2.22 4.82 -23.71
N LEU A 192 1.33 3.82 -23.79
CA LEU A 192 1.61 2.41 -23.51
C LEU A 192 0.92 1.55 -24.58
N PRO A 193 1.56 0.47 -25.07
CA PRO A 193 0.95 -0.42 -26.05
C PRO A 193 -0.41 -0.96 -25.59
N GLY A 194 -1.42 -0.89 -26.45
CA GLY A 194 -2.77 -1.41 -26.17
C GLY A 194 -3.58 -0.59 -25.14
N GLN A 195 -3.06 0.55 -24.68
CA GLN A 195 -3.73 1.39 -23.68
C GLN A 195 -4.29 2.69 -24.30
N PRO A 196 -5.39 3.24 -23.76
CA PRO A 196 -6.06 4.40 -24.35
C PRO A 196 -5.33 5.71 -24.05
N LEU A 197 -5.18 6.57 -25.07
CA LEU A 197 -4.54 7.88 -24.90
C LEU A 197 -5.31 8.85 -23.98
N GLN A 198 -6.57 8.57 -23.66
CA GLN A 198 -7.42 9.37 -22.78
C GLN A 198 -8.05 8.49 -21.70
N TRP A 199 -8.52 9.09 -20.61
CA TRP A 199 -9.31 8.37 -19.62
C TRP A 199 -10.66 7.94 -20.22
N PRO A 200 -10.98 6.64 -20.24
CA PRO A 200 -12.18 6.12 -20.88
C PRO A 200 -13.38 6.27 -19.95
N MET A 201 -13.90 7.51 -19.86
CA MET A 201 -14.97 7.93 -18.95
C MET A 201 -16.16 6.96 -18.95
N ASP A 202 -16.71 6.65 -20.12
CA ASP A 202 -17.92 5.84 -20.23
C ASP A 202 -17.68 4.38 -19.81
N MET A 203 -16.54 3.80 -20.21
CA MET A 203 -16.19 2.43 -19.83
C MET A 203 -15.93 2.32 -18.33
N VAL A 204 -15.21 3.28 -17.75
CA VAL A 204 -14.96 3.36 -16.31
C VAL A 204 -16.28 3.47 -15.55
N LYS A 205 -17.16 4.39 -15.95
CA LYS A 205 -18.48 4.56 -15.30
C LYS A 205 -19.29 3.27 -15.35
N THR A 206 -19.39 2.66 -16.54
CA THR A 206 -20.20 1.46 -16.80
C THR A 206 -19.70 0.22 -16.05
N HIS A 207 -18.39 0.03 -15.95
CA HIS A 207 -17.81 -1.19 -15.37
C HIS A 207 -17.34 -1.01 -13.91
N SER A 208 -17.45 0.20 -13.36
CA SER A 208 -17.17 0.43 -11.96
C SER A 208 -18.24 -0.22 -11.09
N ILE A 209 -17.82 -0.81 -9.98
CA ILE A 209 -18.71 -1.45 -9.02
C ILE A 209 -18.46 -0.82 -7.66
N SER A 210 -19.51 -0.49 -6.91
CA SER A 210 -19.39 -0.07 -5.50
C SER A 210 -18.38 -0.93 -4.76
N LEU A 211 -17.40 -0.29 -4.11
CA LEU A 211 -16.36 -1.00 -3.38
C LEU A 211 -16.96 -1.86 -2.26
N THR A 212 -18.03 -1.37 -1.62
CA THR A 212 -18.80 -2.12 -0.63
C THR A 212 -19.37 -3.40 -1.23
N LYS A 213 -19.97 -3.33 -2.43
CA LYS A 213 -20.47 -4.52 -3.15
C LYS A 213 -19.35 -5.49 -3.52
N VAL A 214 -18.23 -4.97 -4.03
CA VAL A 214 -17.02 -5.76 -4.37
C VAL A 214 -16.53 -6.56 -3.17
N VAL A 215 -16.43 -5.94 -2.00
CA VAL A 215 -15.91 -6.58 -0.78
C VAL A 215 -16.92 -7.55 -0.18
N THR A 216 -18.20 -7.15 -0.09
CA THR A 216 -19.26 -7.95 0.55
C THR A 216 -19.57 -9.22 -0.23
N HIS A 217 -19.66 -9.10 -1.56
CA HIS A 217 -20.00 -10.22 -2.45
C HIS A 217 -18.78 -10.90 -3.07
N ASN A 218 -17.56 -10.46 -2.70
CA ASN A 218 -16.30 -11.00 -3.21
C ASN A 218 -16.20 -10.99 -4.75
N ILE A 219 -16.78 -9.97 -5.38
CA ILE A 219 -16.79 -9.79 -6.84
C ILE A 219 -15.39 -9.34 -7.30
N THR A 220 -14.94 -9.86 -8.44
CA THR A 220 -13.79 -9.29 -9.15
C THR A 220 -14.34 -8.40 -10.27
N PRO A 221 -14.06 -7.09 -10.30
CA PRO A 221 -14.47 -6.24 -11.41
C PRO A 221 -13.87 -6.74 -12.74
N HIS A 222 -14.58 -6.51 -13.84
CA HIS A 222 -14.08 -6.77 -15.19
C HIS A 222 -12.89 -5.87 -15.52
N VAL A 223 -11.90 -6.37 -16.26
CA VAL A 223 -10.74 -5.58 -16.71
C VAL A 223 -11.08 -4.84 -18.00
N LEU A 224 -10.85 -3.53 -18.04
CA LEU A 224 -11.18 -2.73 -19.23
C LEU A 224 -10.24 -3.00 -20.42
N TYR A 225 -8.93 -3.01 -20.16
CA TYR A 225 -7.87 -3.17 -21.16
C TYR A 225 -6.97 -4.32 -20.75
N GLY A 226 -7.43 -5.55 -20.93
CA GLY A 226 -6.60 -6.75 -20.84
C GLY A 226 -6.46 -7.37 -22.22
N ASP A 227 -5.28 -7.92 -22.54
CA ASP A 227 -5.17 -8.81 -23.69
C ASP A 227 -6.16 -9.96 -23.51
N THR A 228 -7.04 -10.12 -24.49
CA THR A 228 -8.07 -11.16 -24.60
C THR A 228 -7.43 -12.53 -24.82
N LEU A 229 -6.60 -13.01 -23.91
CA LEU A 229 -5.94 -14.32 -24.00
C LEU A 229 -6.05 -15.17 -22.72
N LEU A 230 -6.92 -14.82 -21.79
CA LEU A 230 -7.13 -15.60 -20.55
C LEU A 230 -8.61 -15.89 -20.20
N LEU A 231 -9.51 -15.82 -21.18
CA LEU A 231 -10.93 -16.19 -21.00
C LEU A 231 -11.35 -17.49 -21.69
N GLU A 232 -10.39 -18.29 -22.18
CA GLU A 232 -10.63 -19.70 -22.55
C GLU A 232 -9.68 -20.60 -21.76
N SER A 233 -10.05 -20.90 -20.51
CA SER A 233 -9.82 -22.23 -19.95
C SER A 233 -10.90 -22.47 -18.91
N ASP A 234 -11.87 -23.22 -19.39
CA ASP A 234 -13.04 -23.69 -18.68
C ASP A 234 -12.72 -24.44 -17.38
N HIS A 235 -13.79 -24.47 -16.59
CA HIS A 235 -14.05 -25.19 -15.37
C HIS A 235 -13.32 -26.53 -15.15
N PRO A 236 -13.05 -26.88 -13.88
CA PRO A 236 -12.60 -28.21 -13.48
C PRO A 236 -13.79 -29.16 -13.43
N ASP A 237 -13.91 -30.05 -14.40
CA ASP A 237 -14.64 -31.31 -14.22
C ASP A 237 -13.65 -32.47 -14.39
N VAL A 238 -13.14 -32.93 -13.25
CA VAL A 238 -12.52 -34.25 -13.12
C VAL A 238 -13.03 -34.86 -11.81
N ASN A 239 -14.09 -35.65 -11.89
CA ASN A 239 -14.11 -37.07 -11.46
C ASN A 239 -15.50 -37.68 -11.70
N PRO A 240 -15.58 -38.99 -11.97
CA PRO A 240 -15.16 -40.05 -11.06
C PRO A 240 -13.85 -40.76 -11.41
#